data_AF-A0A1C7N001-F1
#
_entry.id   AF-A0A1C7N001-F1
#
_cell.length_a   1.000
_cell.length_b   1.000
_cell.length_c   1.000
_cell.angle_alpha   90.00
_cell.angle_beta   90.00
_cell.angle_gamma   90.00
#
_symmetry.space_group_name_H-M   'P 1'
#
loop_
_entity.id
_entity.type
_entity.pdbx_description
1 polymer ?
#
loop_
_entity_poly.entity_id
_entity_poly.type
_entity_poly.pdbx_seq_one_letter_code
_entity_poly.pdbx_strand_id
1 'polypeptide(L)'
;MSAQTLYEKALRSYLLRKYTSASNTCLKALAKQDQADDLLKINIWTLYLNITSTLLETTPFLGINLKSIGIEHASSIEEACRIVWKKVVEGFDGLTNARVISACLVMDLKLNQLTVAKETTEEWLASLPDSYLDQLSTRAKDQEDYIGVIELYSTRILPGLGDFESAEAFVEYNPILSDAKKKSLFSLLNDKKKAIEKERQEKQKHEEAARLAAEEKKREIEKRQLEEARQLEEARQLEKEKEELGKANQLEERREKIAEVKEREIKTAELSTPAPSSRSVANTNKIQQWINQLKSQGIATSGMILFALFALFALLRGQRGRLSAALQRLLNKLWQTVQMGTKVTYM
;
A
#
# COMPACT_ATOMS: atom_id res chain seq x y z
N MET A 1 6.08 40.50 -21.83
CA MET A 1 5.65 40.16 -20.45
C MET A 1 6.87 40.10 -19.56
N SER A 2 6.90 40.94 -18.52
CA SER A 2 7.93 40.98 -17.48
C SER A 2 7.80 39.78 -16.53
N ALA A 3 8.85 39.46 -15.77
CA ALA A 3 8.84 38.38 -14.79
C ALA A 3 7.68 38.54 -13.77
N GLN A 4 7.43 39.76 -13.31
CA GLN A 4 6.34 40.06 -12.38
C GLN A 4 4.95 39.72 -12.95
N THR A 5 4.67 40.13 -14.19
CA THR A 5 3.36 39.82 -14.82
C THR A 5 3.15 38.30 -15.00
N LEU A 6 4.22 37.56 -15.26
CA LEU A 6 4.18 36.10 -15.36
C LEU A 6 3.96 35.46 -13.99
N TYR A 7 4.64 35.96 -12.94
CA TYR A 7 4.44 35.53 -11.56
C TYR A 7 2.99 35.73 -11.10
N GLU A 8 2.42 36.92 -11.26
CA GLU A 8 1.04 37.21 -10.86
C GLU A 8 0.03 36.33 -11.61
N LYS A 9 0.26 36.08 -12.90
CA LYS A 9 -0.57 35.18 -13.70
C LYS A 9 -0.45 33.72 -13.26
N ALA A 10 0.75 33.26 -12.91
CA ALA A 10 0.97 31.94 -12.37
C ALA A 10 0.29 31.77 -11.01
N LEU A 11 0.43 32.76 -10.12
CA LEU A 11 -0.19 32.80 -8.80
C LEU A 11 -1.72 32.75 -8.91
N ARG A 12 -2.32 33.59 -9.78
CA ARG A 12 -3.76 33.56 -10.02
C ARG A 12 -4.23 32.19 -10.55
N SER A 13 -3.47 31.59 -11.46
CA SER A 13 -3.79 30.26 -11.99
C SER A 13 -3.71 29.18 -10.91
N TYR A 14 -2.72 29.27 -10.01
CA TYR A 14 -2.57 28.37 -8.86
C TYR A 14 -3.74 28.47 -7.89
N LEU A 15 -4.16 29.69 -7.54
CA LEU A 15 -5.32 29.95 -6.68
C LEU A 15 -6.63 29.43 -7.30
N LEU A 16 -6.75 29.48 -8.62
CA LEU A 16 -7.87 28.90 -9.36
C LEU A 16 -7.77 27.38 -9.56
N ARG A 17 -6.81 26.71 -8.89
CA ARG A 17 -6.54 25.26 -8.98
C ARG A 17 -6.24 24.77 -10.40
N LYS A 18 -5.79 25.65 -11.29
CA LYS A 18 -5.36 25.31 -12.65
C LYS A 18 -3.86 24.98 -12.66
N TYR A 19 -3.47 23.92 -11.95
CA TYR A 19 -2.08 23.62 -11.59
C TYR A 19 -1.15 23.47 -12.81
N THR A 20 -1.57 22.79 -13.87
CA THR A 20 -0.76 22.64 -15.10
C THR A 20 -0.50 24.00 -15.79
N SER A 21 -1.51 24.87 -15.83
CA SER A 21 -1.38 26.22 -16.40
C SER A 21 -0.51 27.12 -15.52
N ALA A 22 -0.66 26.99 -14.20
CA ALA A 22 0.16 27.69 -13.22
C ALA A 22 1.63 27.29 -13.37
N SER A 23 1.92 25.99 -13.44
CA SER A 23 3.28 25.46 -13.62
C SER A 23 3.95 25.97 -14.89
N ASN A 24 3.27 25.85 -16.04
CA ASN A 24 3.80 26.34 -17.32
C ASN A 24 4.07 27.85 -17.32
N THR A 25 3.24 28.64 -16.62
CA THR A 25 3.43 30.09 -16.51
C THR A 25 4.56 30.42 -15.53
N CYS A 26 4.70 29.65 -14.46
CA CYS A 26 5.76 29.78 -13.46
C CYS A 26 7.13 29.45 -14.05
N LEU A 27 7.25 28.39 -14.86
CA LEU A 27 8.49 28.08 -15.60
C LEU A 27 8.91 29.21 -16.54
N LYS A 28 7.95 29.88 -17.19
CA LYS A 28 8.24 31.07 -18.01
C LYS A 28 8.70 32.26 -17.18
N ALA A 29 8.22 32.39 -15.93
CA ALA A 29 8.70 33.41 -15.00
C ALA A 29 10.13 33.10 -14.53
N LEU A 30 10.42 31.83 -14.20
CA LEU A 30 11.75 31.34 -13.83
C LEU A 30 12.79 31.60 -14.94
N ALA A 31 12.44 31.34 -16.19
CA ALA A 31 13.32 31.63 -17.34
C ALA A 31 13.64 33.13 -17.52
N LYS A 32 12.96 34.02 -16.79
CA LYS A 32 13.19 35.48 -16.80
C LYS A 32 13.62 36.02 -15.44
N GLN A 33 14.01 35.15 -14.51
CA GLN A 33 14.32 35.54 -13.13
C GLN A 33 15.52 36.48 -13.02
N ASP A 34 16.46 36.44 -13.97
CA ASP A 34 17.67 37.28 -13.92
C ASP A 34 17.36 38.79 -14.11
N GLN A 35 16.14 39.11 -14.55
CA GLN A 35 15.64 40.48 -14.69
C GLN A 35 14.82 40.94 -13.47
N ALA A 36 14.70 40.09 -12.45
CA ALA A 36 13.85 40.31 -11.29
C ALA A 36 14.68 40.63 -10.04
N ASP A 37 14.14 41.46 -9.16
CA ASP A 37 14.71 41.68 -7.83
C ASP A 37 14.73 40.38 -7.00
N ASP A 38 15.68 40.28 -6.06
CA ASP A 38 15.88 39.08 -5.22
C ASP A 38 14.60 38.60 -4.54
N LEU A 39 13.77 39.53 -4.05
CA LEU A 39 12.51 39.19 -3.40
C LEU A 39 11.53 38.54 -4.38
N LEU A 40 11.44 39.05 -5.61
CA LEU A 40 10.58 38.48 -6.65
C LEU A 40 11.11 37.10 -7.07
N LYS A 41 12.44 36.94 -7.18
CA LYS A 41 13.07 35.64 -7.44
C LYS A 41 12.71 34.61 -6.36
N ILE A 42 12.84 34.96 -5.07
CA ILE A 42 12.43 34.11 -3.94
C ILE A 42 10.94 33.72 -4.04
N ASN A 43 10.07 34.67 -4.35
CA ASN A 43 8.63 34.43 -4.46
C ASN A 43 8.28 33.51 -5.65
N ILE A 44 8.95 33.66 -6.79
CA ILE A 44 8.77 32.79 -7.95
C ILE A 44 9.17 31.34 -7.60
N TRP A 45 10.33 31.14 -6.98
CA TRP A 45 10.79 29.81 -6.56
C TRP A 45 9.88 29.19 -5.49
N THR A 46 9.45 29.96 -4.51
CA THR A 46 8.50 29.50 -3.48
C THR A 46 7.18 29.04 -4.12
N LEU A 47 6.67 29.79 -5.10
CA LEU A 47 5.47 29.40 -5.84
C LEU A 47 5.71 28.13 -6.68
N TYR A 48 6.86 28.01 -7.34
CA TYR A 48 7.24 26.83 -8.12
C TYR A 48 7.25 25.56 -7.25
N LEU A 49 7.87 25.62 -6.07
CA LEU A 49 7.92 24.51 -5.12
C LEU A 49 6.53 24.10 -4.63
N ASN A 50 5.68 25.07 -4.31
CA ASN A 50 4.29 24.81 -3.90
C ASN A 50 3.44 24.17 -5.01
N ILE A 51 3.58 24.65 -6.26
CA ILE A 51 2.91 24.07 -7.43
C ILE A 51 3.40 22.63 -7.64
N THR A 52 4.71 22.42 -7.59
CA THR A 52 5.34 21.11 -7.79
C THR A 52 4.89 20.11 -6.74
N SER A 53 4.94 20.50 -5.46
CA SER A 53 4.43 19.70 -4.34
C SER A 53 2.97 19.28 -4.56
N THR A 54 2.10 20.22 -4.96
CA THR A 54 0.68 19.96 -5.18
C THR A 54 0.44 19.03 -6.36
N LEU A 55 1.18 19.20 -7.47
CA LEU A 55 1.07 18.34 -8.65
C LEU A 55 1.52 16.90 -8.36
N LEU A 56 2.66 16.74 -7.67
CA LEU A 56 3.21 15.44 -7.30
C LEU A 56 2.33 14.70 -6.28
N GLU A 57 1.63 15.40 -5.39
CA GLU A 57 0.72 14.80 -4.42
C GLU A 57 -0.63 14.41 -5.05
N THR A 58 -1.23 15.28 -5.87
CA THR A 58 -2.61 15.09 -6.34
C THR A 58 -2.74 14.12 -7.51
N THR A 59 -1.67 13.93 -8.27
CA THR A 59 -1.71 13.13 -9.49
C THR A 59 -0.84 11.88 -9.29
N PRO A 60 -1.32 10.67 -9.62
CA PRO A 60 -0.48 9.48 -9.55
C PRO A 60 0.74 9.68 -10.44
N PHE A 61 1.93 9.37 -9.93
CA PHE A 61 3.22 9.66 -10.57
C PHE A 61 3.30 9.27 -12.05
N LEU A 62 2.70 8.13 -12.44
CA LEU A 62 2.63 7.64 -13.82
C LEU A 62 1.77 8.50 -14.77
N GLY A 63 0.88 9.33 -14.25
CA GLY A 63 -0.01 10.21 -15.02
C GLY A 63 0.44 11.68 -15.04
N ILE A 64 1.50 12.03 -14.31
CA ILE A 64 2.01 13.40 -14.29
C ILE A 64 2.79 13.64 -15.57
N ASN A 65 2.42 14.68 -16.31
CA ASN A 65 3.31 15.23 -17.31
C ASN A 65 4.44 15.98 -16.61
N LEU A 66 5.51 15.26 -16.23
CA LEU A 66 6.69 15.83 -15.55
C LEU A 66 7.30 17.01 -16.33
N LYS A 67 7.14 17.04 -17.66
CA LYS A 67 7.59 18.18 -18.48
C LYS A 67 6.88 19.48 -18.11
N SER A 68 5.65 19.40 -17.57
CA SER A 68 4.89 20.58 -17.13
C SER A 68 5.50 21.28 -15.90
N ILE A 69 6.29 20.56 -15.10
CA ILE A 69 7.11 21.10 -14.00
C ILE A 69 8.58 21.25 -14.42
N GLY A 70 8.88 21.06 -15.70
CA GLY A 70 10.19 21.19 -16.30
C GLY A 70 11.11 19.96 -16.11
N ILE A 71 10.60 18.85 -15.58
CA ILE A 71 11.40 17.64 -15.38
C ILE A 71 11.28 16.75 -16.63
N GLU A 72 12.40 16.42 -17.26
CA GLU A 72 12.40 15.61 -18.49
C GLU A 72 12.06 14.15 -18.19
N HIS A 73 12.74 13.57 -17.20
CA HIS A 73 12.56 12.21 -16.75
C HIS A 73 12.83 12.10 -15.25
N ALA A 74 12.01 11.34 -14.54
CA ALA A 74 12.26 10.88 -13.18
C ALA A 74 11.61 9.51 -13.02
N SER A 75 12.35 8.55 -12.46
CA SER A 75 11.86 7.19 -12.22
C SER A 75 11.04 7.08 -10.94
N SER A 76 11.23 8.00 -10.00
CA SER A 76 10.54 8.05 -8.70
C SER A 76 10.26 9.49 -8.24
N ILE A 77 9.39 9.63 -7.24
CA ILE A 77 9.14 10.92 -6.57
C ILE A 77 10.42 11.44 -5.91
N GLU A 78 11.22 10.53 -5.35
CA GLU A 78 12.51 10.85 -4.74
C GLU A 78 13.46 11.51 -5.75
N GLU A 79 13.59 10.92 -6.95
CA GLU A 79 14.42 11.46 -8.02
C GLU A 79 13.87 12.80 -8.52
N ALA A 80 12.55 12.95 -8.60
CA ALA A 80 11.92 14.21 -8.94
C ALA A 80 12.26 15.32 -7.92
N CYS A 81 12.19 15.04 -6.61
CA CYS A 81 12.61 15.97 -5.56
C CYS A 81 14.10 16.36 -5.70
N ARG A 82 14.99 15.38 -5.93
CA ARG A 82 16.42 15.65 -6.15
C ARG A 82 16.68 16.54 -7.38
N ILE A 83 15.95 16.32 -8.47
CA ILE A 83 16.05 17.15 -9.68
C ILE A 83 15.54 18.58 -9.40
N VAL A 84 14.43 18.71 -8.68
CA VAL A 84 13.89 20.01 -8.28
C VAL A 84 14.90 20.76 -7.40
N TRP A 85 15.52 20.08 -6.44
CA TRP A 85 16.55 20.65 -5.59
C TRP A 85 17.75 21.16 -6.41
N LYS A 86 18.31 20.34 -7.31
CA LYS A 86 19.40 20.76 -8.20
C LYS A 86 19.07 22.03 -8.99
N LYS A 87 17.85 22.13 -9.50
CA LYS A 87 17.37 23.33 -10.21
C LYS A 87 17.28 24.56 -9.32
N VAL A 88 16.89 24.39 -8.06
CA VAL A 88 16.87 25.50 -7.09
C VAL A 88 18.31 25.99 -6.85
N VAL A 89 19.25 25.07 -6.63
CA VAL A 89 20.67 25.40 -6.42
C VAL A 89 21.27 26.11 -7.64
N GLU A 90 21.03 25.59 -8.85
CA GLU A 90 21.41 26.22 -10.11
C GLU A 90 20.76 27.61 -10.28
N GLY A 91 19.51 27.77 -9.83
CA GLY A 91 18.80 29.04 -9.91
C GLY A 91 19.36 30.14 -9.02
N PHE A 92 20.10 29.80 -7.96
CA PHE A 92 20.67 30.75 -6.99
C PHE A 92 22.21 30.75 -6.98
N ASP A 93 22.85 30.22 -8.02
CA ASP A 93 24.31 30.15 -8.15
C ASP A 93 25.00 29.52 -6.92
N GLY A 94 24.34 28.53 -6.30
CA GLY A 94 24.82 27.82 -5.11
C GLY A 94 24.35 28.38 -3.77
N LEU A 95 24.23 29.70 -3.60
CA LEU A 95 23.83 30.30 -2.31
C LEU A 95 22.32 30.52 -2.23
N THR A 96 21.60 29.50 -1.80
CA THR A 96 20.14 29.56 -1.71
C THR A 96 19.67 30.23 -0.42
N ASN A 97 18.68 31.11 -0.53
CA ASN A 97 18.06 31.78 0.61
C ASN A 97 17.28 30.78 1.51
N ALA A 98 17.41 30.91 2.83
CA ALA A 98 16.78 30.04 3.83
C ALA A 98 15.25 29.89 3.67
N ARG A 99 14.58 30.92 3.13
CA ARG A 99 13.14 30.88 2.86
C ARG A 99 12.77 29.91 1.74
N VAL A 100 13.58 29.86 0.68
CA VAL A 100 13.38 28.92 -0.43
C VAL A 100 13.68 27.50 0.03
N ILE A 101 14.71 27.32 0.86
CA ILE A 101 15.02 26.03 1.50
C ILE A 101 13.85 25.56 2.34
N SER A 102 13.30 26.42 3.21
CA SER A 102 12.13 26.09 4.02
C SER A 102 10.96 25.60 3.16
N ALA A 103 10.69 26.25 2.02
CA ALA A 103 9.66 25.81 1.08
C ALA A 103 9.99 24.45 0.43
N CYS A 104 11.27 24.19 0.11
CA CYS A 104 11.72 22.91 -0.43
C CYS A 104 11.53 21.78 0.59
N LEU A 105 11.96 22.01 1.84
CA LEU A 105 11.79 21.03 2.92
C LEU A 105 10.31 20.76 3.23
N VAL A 106 9.45 21.78 3.18
CA VAL A 106 8.00 21.59 3.33
C VAL A 106 7.43 20.74 2.18
N MET A 107 7.91 20.94 0.94
CA MET A 107 7.54 20.09 -0.19
C MET A 107 7.96 18.64 0.06
N ASP A 108 9.22 18.40 0.45
CA ASP A 108 9.74 17.04 0.65
C ASP A 108 9.04 16.33 1.81
N LEU A 109 8.77 17.05 2.91
CA LEU A 109 7.98 16.55 4.04
C LEU A 109 6.56 16.15 3.60
N LYS A 110 5.93 16.96 2.75
CA LYS A 110 4.57 16.68 2.25
C LYS A 110 4.54 15.47 1.31
N LEU A 111 5.60 15.27 0.54
CA LEU A 111 5.77 14.10 -0.33
C LEU A 111 6.34 12.87 0.41
N ASN A 112 6.53 12.98 1.73
CA ASN A 112 7.10 11.94 2.59
C ASN A 112 8.50 11.47 2.13
N GLN A 113 9.31 12.38 1.58
CA GLN A 113 10.68 12.13 1.11
C GLN A 113 11.70 12.63 2.13
N LEU A 114 11.68 12.04 3.34
CA LEU A 114 12.52 12.49 4.47
C LEU A 114 14.02 12.38 4.19
N THR A 115 14.46 11.36 3.46
CA THR A 115 15.87 11.16 3.08
C THR A 115 16.36 12.31 2.21
N VAL A 116 15.57 12.71 1.19
CA VAL A 116 15.91 13.84 0.31
C VAL A 116 15.92 15.15 1.07
N ALA A 117 14.96 15.34 1.99
CA ALA A 117 14.92 16.52 2.86
C ALA A 117 16.18 16.63 3.74
N LYS A 118 16.68 15.51 4.28
CA LYS A 118 17.93 15.46 5.06
C LYS A 118 19.12 15.85 4.19
N GLU A 119 19.31 15.18 3.05
CA GLU A 119 20.41 15.45 2.12
C GLU A 119 20.42 16.91 1.66
N THR A 120 19.24 17.44 1.29
CA THR A 120 19.05 18.84 0.88
C THR A 120 19.45 19.82 1.99
N THR A 121 19.08 19.53 3.23
CA THR A 121 19.43 20.39 4.37
C THR A 121 20.93 20.36 4.65
N GLU A 122 21.54 19.17 4.65
CA GLU A 122 22.97 19.00 4.91
C GLU A 122 23.82 19.63 3.81
N GLU A 123 23.45 19.44 2.54
CA GLU A 123 24.11 20.08 1.40
C GLU A 123 24.01 21.61 1.48
N TRP A 124 22.82 22.14 1.81
CA TRP A 124 22.65 23.57 2.00
C TRP A 124 23.50 24.10 3.16
N LEU A 125 23.47 23.44 4.33
CA LEU A 125 24.28 23.84 5.48
C LEU A 125 25.78 23.81 5.16
N ALA A 126 26.24 22.81 4.39
CA ALA A 126 27.62 22.72 3.94
C ALA A 126 28.01 23.79 2.91
N SER A 127 27.04 24.33 2.16
CA SER A 127 27.26 25.40 1.18
C SER A 127 27.32 26.81 1.79
N LEU A 128 26.91 26.98 3.05
CA LEU A 128 26.91 28.29 3.71
C LEU A 128 28.34 28.75 4.02
N PRO A 129 28.76 29.94 3.55
CA PRO A 129 30.07 30.48 3.92
C PRO A 129 30.07 30.98 5.36
N ASP A 130 31.21 30.91 6.05
CA ASP A 130 31.32 31.36 7.45
C ASP A 130 30.88 32.82 7.63
N SER A 131 31.16 33.67 6.63
CA SER A 131 30.72 35.08 6.61
C SER A 131 29.20 35.27 6.63
N TYR A 132 28.43 34.27 6.18
CA TYR A 132 26.98 34.30 6.24
C TYR A 132 26.48 34.15 7.68
N LEU A 133 27.13 33.28 8.48
CA LEU A 133 26.78 33.08 9.89
C LEU A 133 27.00 34.37 10.70
N ASP A 134 28.06 35.12 10.38
CA ASP A 134 28.32 36.42 10.98
C ASP A 134 27.22 37.44 10.63
N GLN A 135 26.75 37.45 9.37
CA GLN A 135 25.69 38.37 8.91
C GLN A 135 24.32 38.04 9.51
N LEU A 136 24.04 36.77 9.80
CA LEU A 136 22.79 36.35 10.44
C LEU A 136 22.61 37.01 11.82
N SER A 137 23.70 37.26 12.55
CA SER A 137 23.63 37.95 13.84
C SER A 137 23.16 39.41 13.73
N THR A 138 23.31 40.03 12.55
CA THR A 138 22.97 41.43 12.31
C THR A 138 21.56 41.60 11.70
N ARG A 139 21.08 40.59 10.95
CA ARG A 139 19.80 40.65 10.22
C ARG A 139 18.76 39.74 10.86
N ALA A 140 17.92 40.31 11.74
CA ALA A 140 16.88 39.56 12.46
C ALA A 140 15.96 38.72 11.56
N LYS A 141 15.59 39.22 10.37
CA LYS A 141 14.71 38.48 9.46
C LYS A 141 15.38 37.24 8.85
N ASP A 142 16.63 37.38 8.42
CA ASP A 142 17.38 36.26 7.84
C ASP A 142 17.70 35.22 8.93
N GLN A 143 17.88 35.68 10.17
CA GLN A 143 18.01 34.82 11.35
C GLN A 143 16.73 34.01 11.61
N GLU A 144 15.54 34.62 11.54
CA GLU A 144 14.26 33.92 11.71
C GLU A 144 14.06 32.84 10.62
N ASP A 145 14.34 33.16 9.36
CA ASP A 145 14.23 32.21 8.26
C ASP A 145 15.22 31.04 8.42
N TYR A 146 16.47 31.31 8.84
CA TYR A 146 17.45 30.27 9.16
C TYR A 146 16.98 29.38 10.33
N ILE A 147 16.53 30.00 11.43
CA ILE A 147 15.97 29.27 12.57
C ILE A 147 14.81 28.39 12.12
N GLY A 148 13.93 28.87 11.23
CA GLY A 148 12.84 28.07 10.66
C GLY A 148 13.32 26.78 9.97
N VAL A 149 14.42 26.84 9.20
CA VAL A 149 15.02 25.66 8.57
C VAL A 149 15.57 24.70 9.64
N ILE A 150 16.28 25.22 10.63
CA ILE A 150 16.86 24.43 11.74
C ILE A 150 15.77 23.75 12.57
N GLU A 151 14.69 24.46 12.87
CA GLU A 151 13.52 23.93 13.58
C GLU A 151 12.86 22.82 12.75
N LEU A 152 12.68 22.98 11.43
CA LEU A 152 12.14 21.92 10.57
C LEU A 152 13.04 20.68 10.53
N TYR A 153 14.35 20.88 10.40
CA TYR A 153 15.34 19.81 10.31
C TYR A 153 15.41 18.98 11.60
N SER A 154 15.63 19.66 12.72
CA SER A 154 15.75 19.02 14.03
C SER A 154 14.43 18.39 14.48
N THR A 155 13.28 19.03 14.25
CA THR A 155 12.02 18.56 14.85
C THR A 155 11.23 17.62 13.96
N ARG A 156 11.33 17.70 12.63
CA ARG A 156 10.51 16.91 11.70
C ARG A 156 11.32 15.91 10.90
N ILE A 157 12.43 16.34 10.30
CA ILE A 157 13.19 15.50 9.36
C ILE A 157 13.93 14.41 10.12
N LEU A 158 14.82 14.77 11.06
CA LEU A 158 15.63 13.79 11.80
C LEU A 158 14.79 12.83 12.66
N PRO A 159 13.79 13.28 13.45
CA PRO A 159 12.91 12.38 14.18
C PRO A 159 12.09 11.47 13.27
N GLY A 160 11.71 11.94 12.08
CA GLY A 160 10.99 11.13 11.10
C GLY A 160 11.86 10.00 10.53
N LEU A 161 13.18 10.17 10.50
CA LEU A 161 14.15 9.12 10.16
C LEU A 161 14.55 8.25 11.36
N GLY A 162 14.08 8.58 12.57
CA GLY A 162 14.44 7.90 13.82
C GLY A 162 15.80 8.30 14.41
N ASP A 163 16.42 9.36 13.88
CA ASP A 163 17.77 9.81 14.25
C ASP A 163 17.71 10.94 15.29
N PHE A 164 17.28 10.59 16.51
CA PHE A 164 17.10 11.56 17.60
C PHE A 164 18.43 12.06 18.18
N GLU A 165 19.46 11.20 18.20
CA GLU A 165 20.78 11.56 18.75
C GLU A 165 21.44 12.65 17.91
N SER A 166 21.37 12.53 16.58
CA SER A 166 21.86 13.58 15.68
C SER A 166 21.05 14.87 15.82
N ALA A 167 19.73 14.77 16.06
CA ALA A 167 18.89 15.96 16.27
C ALA A 167 19.24 16.69 17.57
N GLU A 168 19.46 15.95 18.67
CA GLU A 168 19.87 16.47 19.97
C GLU A 168 21.25 17.14 19.87
N ALA A 169 22.23 16.45 19.28
CA ALA A 169 23.57 17.00 19.06
C ALA A 169 23.53 18.26 18.18
N PHE A 170 22.74 18.26 17.10
CA PHE A 170 22.64 19.40 16.20
C PHE A 170 22.09 20.66 16.91
N VAL A 171 21.09 20.50 17.78
CA VAL A 171 20.53 21.62 18.56
C VAL A 171 21.53 22.11 19.61
N GLU A 172 22.28 21.21 20.23
CA GLU A 172 23.29 21.53 21.25
C GLU A 172 24.42 22.40 20.67
N TYR A 173 25.02 21.95 19.58
CA TYR A 173 26.20 22.56 18.97
C TYR A 173 25.89 23.75 18.05
N ASN A 174 24.62 24.07 17.79
CA ASN A 174 24.28 25.22 16.94
C ASN A 174 24.60 26.56 17.66
N PRO A 175 25.45 27.43 17.09
CA PRO A 175 25.85 28.68 17.75
C PRO A 175 24.81 29.80 17.65
N ILE A 176 23.90 29.74 16.67
CA ILE A 176 22.93 30.81 16.38
C ILE A 176 21.68 30.70 17.25
N LEU A 177 21.36 29.48 17.73
CA LEU A 177 20.19 29.25 18.57
C LEU A 177 20.40 29.84 19.97
N SER A 178 19.44 30.64 20.43
CA SER A 178 19.40 31.10 21.82
C SER A 178 19.11 29.95 22.79
N ASP A 179 19.60 30.04 24.02
CA ASP A 179 19.40 29.00 25.05
C ASP A 179 17.93 28.70 25.32
N ALA A 180 17.07 29.73 25.24
CA ALA A 180 15.62 29.57 25.36
C ALA A 180 15.05 28.69 24.24
N LYS A 181 15.50 28.92 22.99
CA LYS A 181 15.09 28.14 21.82
C LYS A 181 15.65 26.72 21.87
N LYS A 182 16.92 26.54 22.25
CA LYS A 182 17.51 25.21 22.47
C LYS A 182 16.69 24.40 23.45
N LYS A 183 16.36 24.96 24.63
CA LYS A 183 15.51 24.30 25.64
C LYS A 183 14.12 23.94 25.10
N SER A 184 13.50 24.86 24.35
CA SER A 184 12.19 24.60 23.73
C SER A 184 12.25 23.45 22.71
N LEU A 185 13.31 23.39 21.89
CA LEU A 185 13.51 22.32 20.91
C LEU A 185 13.81 20.98 21.59
N PHE A 186 14.64 20.95 22.63
CA PHE A 186 14.87 19.74 23.42
C PHE A 186 13.60 19.20 24.07
N SER A 187 12.73 20.07 24.59
CA SER A 187 11.43 19.65 25.11
C SER A 187 10.60 18.98 24.01
N LEU A 188 10.50 19.62 22.84
CA LEU A 188 9.72 19.10 21.72
C LEU A 188 10.28 17.77 21.19
N LEU A 189 11.61 17.61 21.12
CA LEU A 189 12.27 16.36 20.74
C LEU A 189 11.95 15.24 21.72
N ASN A 190 12.04 15.50 23.02
CA ASN A 190 11.71 14.54 24.06
C ASN A 190 10.23 14.12 24.01
N ASP A 191 9.32 15.07 23.77
CA ASP A 191 7.90 14.78 23.63
C ASP A 191 7.62 13.90 22.41
N LYS A 192 8.27 14.18 21.27
CA LYS A 192 8.19 13.32 20.07
C LYS A 192 8.77 11.93 20.28
N LYS A 193 9.92 11.83 20.92
CA LYS A 193 10.57 10.55 21.25
C LYS A 193 9.65 9.69 22.12
N LYS A 194 9.03 10.29 23.13
CA LYS A 194 8.03 9.62 23.99
C LYS A 194 6.77 9.22 23.21
N ALA A 195 6.28 10.06 22.31
CA ALA A 195 5.09 9.75 21.50
C ALA A 195 5.34 8.55 20.57
N ILE A 196 6.49 8.53 19.88
CA ILE A 196 6.87 7.43 18.99
C ILE A 196 7.09 6.12 19.77
N GLU A 197 7.75 6.20 20.94
CA GLU A 197 7.94 5.03 21.79
C GLU A 197 6.61 4.48 22.33
N LYS A 198 5.68 5.36 22.72
CA LYS A 198 4.33 4.96 23.15
C LYS A 198 3.56 4.26 22.03
N GLU A 199 3.58 4.81 20.81
CA GLU A 199 2.94 4.20 19.64
C GLU A 199 3.54 2.82 19.33
N ARG A 200 4.88 2.70 19.44
CA ARG A 200 5.58 1.43 19.25
C ARG A 200 5.15 0.38 20.29
N GLN A 201 5.05 0.77 21.56
CA GLN A 201 4.60 -0.11 22.64
C GLN A 201 3.14 -0.55 22.47
N GLU A 202 2.26 0.37 22.05
CA GLU A 202 0.85 0.05 21.76
C GLU A 202 0.73 -0.93 20.60
N LYS A 203 1.50 -0.72 19.53
CA LYS A 203 1.54 -1.63 18.37
C LYS A 203 2.03 -3.02 18.76
N GLN A 204 3.07 -3.10 19.59
CA GLN A 204 3.59 -4.38 20.11
C GLN A 204 2.55 -5.11 20.97
N LYS A 205 1.86 -4.40 21.88
CA LYS A 205 0.77 -4.99 22.69
C LYS A 205 -0.38 -5.49 21.83
N HIS A 206 -0.76 -4.73 20.79
CA HIS A 206 -1.79 -5.16 19.85
C HIS A 206 -1.39 -6.38 19.03
N GLU A 207 -0.14 -6.44 18.56
CA GLU A 207 0.40 -7.58 17.82
C GLU A 207 0.47 -8.84 18.70
N GLU A 208 0.92 -8.69 19.95
CA GLU A 208 0.96 -9.78 20.92
C GLU A 208 -0.44 -10.29 21.28
N ALA A 209 -1.39 -9.40 21.54
CA ALA A 209 -2.79 -9.76 21.77
C ALA A 209 -3.41 -10.48 20.55
N ALA A 210 -3.13 -10.00 19.34
CA ALA A 210 -3.58 -10.65 18.12
C ALA A 210 -2.95 -12.03 17.93
N ARG A 211 -1.67 -12.21 18.30
CA ARG A 211 -0.99 -13.50 18.26
C ARG A 211 -1.59 -14.49 19.24
N LEU A 212 -1.84 -14.07 20.49
CA LEU A 212 -2.46 -14.91 21.52
C LEU A 212 -3.89 -15.33 21.11
N ALA A 213 -4.70 -14.39 20.62
CA ALA A 213 -6.05 -14.70 20.12
C ALA A 213 -6.03 -15.65 18.91
N ALA A 214 -5.03 -15.55 18.03
CA ALA A 214 -4.86 -16.48 16.91
C ALA A 214 -4.44 -17.88 17.38
N GLU A 215 -3.60 -17.98 18.40
CA GLU A 215 -3.19 -19.26 18.99
C GLU A 215 -4.35 -19.95 19.73
N GLU A 216 -5.14 -19.19 20.49
CA GLU A 216 -6.31 -19.71 21.19
C GLU A 216 -7.35 -20.27 20.20
N LYS A 217 -7.63 -19.53 19.11
CA LYS A 217 -8.51 -20.01 18.03
C LYS A 217 -7.99 -21.28 17.38
N LYS A 218 -6.67 -21.42 17.19
CA LYS A 218 -6.08 -22.66 16.65
C LYS A 218 -6.29 -23.83 17.60
N ARG A 219 -6.06 -23.64 18.91
CA ARG A 219 -6.30 -24.68 19.92
C ARG A 219 -7.77 -25.08 20.01
N GLU A 220 -8.68 -24.13 19.84
CA GLU A 220 -10.11 -24.42 19.83
C GLU A 220 -10.52 -25.24 18.59
N ILE A 221 -10.00 -24.87 17.41
CA ILE A 221 -10.25 -25.62 16.16
C ILE A 221 -9.69 -27.04 16.27
N GLU A 222 -8.48 -27.21 16.80
CA GLU A 222 -7.85 -28.53 16.99
C GLU A 222 -8.66 -29.40 17.95
N LYS A 223 -9.17 -28.83 19.06
CA LYS A 223 -10.06 -29.54 19.98
C LYS A 223 -11.36 -29.98 19.30
N ARG A 224 -11.99 -29.09 18.53
CA ARG A 224 -13.22 -29.43 17.77
C ARG A 224 -12.97 -30.52 16.74
N GLN A 225 -11.85 -30.46 16.01
CA GLN A 225 -11.46 -31.49 15.04
C GLN A 225 -11.20 -32.85 15.70
N LEU A 226 -10.57 -32.85 16.88
CA LEU A 226 -10.35 -34.08 17.63
C LEU A 226 -11.66 -34.69 18.15
N GLU A 227 -12.60 -33.86 18.61
CA GLU A 227 -13.91 -34.30 19.05
C GLU A 227 -14.76 -34.84 17.90
N GLU A 228 -14.78 -34.15 16.74
CA GLU A 228 -15.42 -34.63 15.52
C GLU A 228 -14.82 -35.96 15.04
N ALA A 229 -13.49 -36.12 15.13
CA ALA A 229 -12.82 -37.37 14.78
C ALA A 229 -13.22 -38.53 15.70
N ARG A 230 -13.35 -38.28 17.02
CA ARG A 230 -13.83 -39.30 17.98
C ARG A 230 -15.27 -39.69 17.71
N GLN A 231 -16.16 -38.73 17.48
CA GLN A 231 -17.57 -39.00 17.17
C GLN A 231 -17.71 -39.81 15.87
N LEU A 232 -16.90 -39.52 14.85
CA LEU A 232 -16.89 -40.27 13.60
C LEU A 232 -16.40 -41.72 13.79
N GLU A 233 -15.41 -41.93 14.66
CA GLU A 233 -14.89 -43.27 14.96
C GLU A 233 -15.91 -44.11 15.74
N GLU A 234 -16.57 -43.54 16.75
CA GLU A 234 -17.66 -44.19 17.48
C GLU A 234 -18.83 -44.54 16.56
N ALA A 235 -19.24 -43.63 15.67
CA ALA A 235 -20.28 -43.88 14.69
C ALA A 235 -19.92 -45.04 13.74
N ARG A 236 -18.66 -45.13 13.30
CA ARG A 236 -18.17 -46.26 12.48
C ARG A 236 -18.17 -47.58 13.24
N GLN A 237 -17.88 -47.58 14.53
CA GLN A 237 -17.94 -48.79 15.35
C GLN A 237 -19.38 -49.29 15.49
N LEU A 238 -20.32 -48.39 15.79
CA LEU A 238 -21.75 -48.71 15.86
C LEU A 238 -22.32 -49.21 14.52
N GLU A 239 -21.87 -48.65 13.40
CA GLU A 239 -22.28 -49.10 12.07
C GLU A 239 -21.77 -50.52 11.78
N LYS A 240 -20.50 -50.83 12.13
CA LYS A 240 -19.95 -52.18 12.02
C LYS A 240 -20.70 -53.18 12.89
N GLU A 241 -21.03 -52.82 14.12
CA GLU A 241 -21.79 -53.69 15.03
C GLU A 241 -23.20 -53.96 14.51
N LYS A 242 -23.87 -52.94 13.96
CA LYS A 242 -25.17 -53.10 13.28
C LYS A 242 -25.09 -53.98 12.04
N GLU A 243 -24.03 -53.85 11.23
CA GLU A 243 -23.81 -54.75 10.08
C GLU A 243 -23.58 -56.20 10.52
N GLU A 244 -22.82 -56.43 11.60
CA GLU A 244 -22.59 -57.78 12.13
C GLU A 244 -23.87 -58.41 12.69
N LEU A 245 -24.66 -57.66 13.45
CA LEU A 245 -25.97 -58.09 13.94
C LEU A 245 -26.95 -58.36 12.78
N GLY A 246 -26.94 -57.51 11.75
CA GLY A 246 -27.74 -57.71 10.54
C GLY A 246 -27.37 -58.99 9.79
N LYS A 247 -26.07 -59.31 9.70
CA LYS A 247 -25.59 -60.57 9.11
C LYS A 247 -25.96 -61.78 9.95
N ALA A 248 -25.90 -61.69 11.29
CA ALA A 248 -26.32 -62.75 12.19
C ALA A 248 -27.82 -63.06 12.06
N ASN A 249 -28.66 -62.01 12.06
CA ASN A 249 -30.11 -62.16 11.88
C ASN A 249 -30.47 -62.72 10.49
N GLN A 250 -29.78 -62.31 9.42
CA GLN A 250 -29.97 -62.91 8.09
C GLN A 250 -29.57 -64.38 8.04
N LEU A 251 -28.60 -64.80 8.86
CA LEU A 251 -28.18 -66.21 8.95
C LEU A 251 -29.21 -67.06 9.70
N GLU A 252 -29.87 -66.50 10.72
CA GLU A 252 -31.02 -67.12 11.40
C GLU A 252 -32.25 -67.18 10.47
N GLU A 253 -32.57 -66.11 9.76
CA GLU A 253 -33.70 -66.09 8.82
C GLU A 253 -33.46 -67.07 7.64
N ARG A 254 -32.20 -67.28 7.23
CA ARG A 254 -31.84 -68.35 6.29
C ARG A 254 -31.96 -69.75 6.91
N ARG A 255 -31.68 -69.93 8.20
CA ARG A 255 -31.88 -71.22 8.89
C ARG A 255 -33.36 -71.57 9.02
N GLU A 256 -34.22 -70.58 9.30
CA GLU A 256 -35.67 -70.79 9.32
C GLU A 256 -36.22 -71.07 7.91
N LYS A 257 -35.77 -70.33 6.88
CA LYS A 257 -36.16 -70.61 5.48
C LYS A 257 -35.60 -71.94 4.94
N ILE A 258 -34.50 -72.48 5.49
CA ILE A 258 -34.01 -73.83 5.16
C ILE A 258 -34.85 -74.93 5.85
N ALA A 259 -35.51 -74.63 6.99
CA ALA A 259 -36.47 -75.54 7.62
C ALA A 259 -37.82 -75.58 6.87
N GLU A 260 -38.21 -74.48 6.22
CA GLU A 260 -39.50 -74.37 5.51
C GLU A 260 -39.44 -74.82 4.03
N VAL A 261 -38.25 -74.99 3.44
CA VAL A 261 -38.06 -75.43 2.03
C VAL A 261 -37.91 -76.96 1.89
N LYS A 262 -38.07 -77.74 2.97
CA LYS A 262 -38.11 -79.21 2.90
C LYS A 262 -39.52 -79.79 2.68
N GLU A 263 -40.44 -79.00 2.12
CA GLU A 263 -41.76 -79.46 1.70
C GLU A 263 -42.30 -78.62 0.54
N ARG A 264 -41.68 -78.73 -0.66
CA ARG A 264 -42.38 -78.71 -1.96
C ARG A 264 -41.40 -78.89 -3.11
N GLU A 265 -41.71 -79.93 -3.86
CA GLU A 265 -40.98 -80.45 -5.00
C GLU A 265 -41.73 -80.07 -6.31
N ILE A 266 -40.96 -79.81 -7.38
CA ILE A 266 -41.26 -80.10 -8.82
C ILE A 266 -41.96 -79.03 -9.72
N LYS A 267 -41.28 -78.79 -10.88
CA LYS A 267 -41.63 -78.14 -12.18
C LYS A 267 -41.52 -76.61 -12.24
N THR A 268 -40.94 -75.94 -13.24
CA THR A 268 -40.78 -76.22 -14.69
C THR A 268 -39.65 -75.34 -15.28
N ALA A 269 -39.13 -75.73 -16.44
CA ALA A 269 -38.06 -75.11 -17.23
C ALA A 269 -38.42 -73.75 -17.88
N GLU A 270 -37.43 -72.88 -18.13
CA GLU A 270 -37.06 -72.39 -19.48
C GLU A 270 -35.84 -71.45 -19.51
N LEU A 271 -35.22 -71.41 -20.69
CA LEU A 271 -33.97 -70.77 -21.16
C LEU A 271 -34.01 -69.22 -21.18
N SER A 272 -32.90 -68.53 -20.86
CA SER A 272 -32.17 -67.56 -21.74
C SER A 272 -31.11 -66.68 -20.99
N THR A 273 -29.94 -66.54 -21.62
CA THR A 273 -28.79 -65.62 -21.39
C THR A 273 -29.06 -64.18 -21.87
N PRO A 274 -28.17 -63.14 -21.70
CA PRO A 274 -27.14 -62.83 -20.69
C PRO A 274 -27.11 -61.33 -20.21
N ALA A 275 -26.23 -61.02 -19.22
CA ALA A 275 -25.68 -59.68 -18.82
C ALA A 275 -26.63 -58.71 -18.04
N PRO A 276 -26.17 -57.89 -17.05
CA PRO A 276 -25.08 -56.91 -17.21
C PRO A 276 -24.11 -56.74 -16.02
N SER A 277 -22.89 -56.30 -16.34
CA SER A 277 -21.98 -55.67 -15.38
C SER A 277 -22.21 -54.16 -15.38
N SER A 278 -22.76 -53.60 -14.31
CA SER A 278 -22.71 -52.16 -14.05
C SER A 278 -22.04 -51.90 -12.71
N ARG A 279 -20.76 -51.50 -12.80
CA ARG A 279 -20.01 -50.85 -11.73
C ARG A 279 -20.78 -49.61 -11.28
N SER A 280 -21.16 -49.60 -10.01
CA SER A 280 -21.49 -48.39 -9.27
C SER A 280 -20.29 -47.44 -9.30
N VAL A 281 -20.37 -46.40 -10.12
CA VAL A 281 -19.60 -45.16 -9.97
C VAL A 281 -20.57 -44.13 -9.37
N ALA A 282 -20.69 -44.16 -8.05
CA ALA A 282 -21.33 -43.09 -7.29
C ALA A 282 -20.24 -42.19 -6.72
N ASN A 283 -20.07 -40.98 -7.29
CA ASN A 283 -19.83 -39.72 -6.55
C ASN A 283 -19.32 -38.55 -7.43
N THR A 284 -19.89 -38.32 -8.61
CA THR A 284 -19.71 -37.03 -9.34
C THR A 284 -21.02 -36.30 -9.62
N ASN A 285 -22.18 -36.94 -9.38
CA ASN A 285 -23.48 -36.36 -9.70
C ASN A 285 -23.92 -35.23 -8.76
N LYS A 286 -23.35 -35.12 -7.55
CA LYS A 286 -23.70 -34.02 -6.62
C LYS A 286 -23.19 -32.65 -7.09
N ILE A 287 -22.01 -32.60 -7.73
CA ILE A 287 -21.43 -31.34 -8.23
C ILE A 287 -22.18 -30.87 -9.48
N GLN A 288 -22.57 -31.78 -10.37
CA GLN A 288 -23.35 -31.44 -11.55
C GLN A 288 -24.78 -30.99 -11.20
N GLN A 289 -25.40 -31.58 -10.17
CA GLN A 289 -26.71 -31.12 -9.68
C GLN A 289 -26.64 -29.73 -9.03
N TRP A 290 -25.55 -29.41 -8.31
CA TRP A 290 -25.33 -28.08 -7.74
C TRP A 290 -25.09 -27.00 -8.80
N ILE A 291 -24.28 -27.30 -9.83
CA ILE A 291 -24.03 -26.38 -10.96
C ILE A 291 -25.31 -26.12 -11.76
N ASN A 292 -26.16 -27.13 -11.93
CA ASN A 292 -27.41 -26.97 -12.65
C ASN A 292 -28.48 -26.22 -11.83
N GLN A 293 -28.49 -26.33 -10.50
CA GLN A 293 -29.33 -25.50 -9.61
C GLN A 293 -28.93 -24.01 -9.64
N LEU A 294 -27.64 -23.71 -9.80
CA LEU A 294 -27.13 -22.34 -9.97
C LEU A 294 -27.47 -21.72 -11.32
N LYS A 295 -27.71 -22.54 -12.36
CA LYS A 295 -28.14 -22.06 -13.68
C LYS A 295 -29.64 -21.78 -13.76
N SER A 296 -30.48 -22.43 -12.95
CA SER A 296 -31.95 -22.30 -13.02
C SER A 296 -32.52 -21.17 -12.16
N GLN A 297 -31.79 -20.66 -11.16
CA GLN A 297 -32.17 -19.43 -10.46
C GLN A 297 -31.54 -18.24 -11.19
N GLY A 298 -32.36 -17.49 -11.92
CA GLY A 298 -32.00 -16.31 -12.71
C GLY A 298 -31.48 -15.11 -11.91
N ILE A 299 -30.53 -15.32 -10.99
CA ILE A 299 -29.65 -14.28 -10.43
C ILE A 299 -28.47 -14.17 -11.38
N ALA A 300 -28.75 -13.52 -12.51
CA ALA A 300 -27.93 -13.40 -13.68
C ALA A 300 -26.53 -12.85 -13.36
N THR A 301 -25.49 -13.58 -13.78
CA THR A 301 -24.13 -13.14 -14.19
C THR A 301 -23.29 -12.23 -13.27
N SER A 302 -23.85 -11.19 -12.65
CA SER A 302 -23.17 -10.27 -11.73
C SER A 302 -22.79 -10.94 -10.41
N GLY A 303 -23.61 -11.86 -9.90
CA GLY A 303 -23.31 -12.63 -8.68
C GLY A 303 -22.09 -13.53 -8.84
N MET A 304 -21.96 -14.21 -9.99
CA MET A 304 -20.79 -15.03 -10.28
C MET A 304 -19.52 -14.20 -10.46
N ILE A 305 -19.62 -13.01 -11.07
CA ILE A 305 -18.49 -12.09 -11.22
C ILE A 305 -18.04 -11.55 -9.87
N LEU A 306 -18.99 -11.18 -8.99
CA LEU A 306 -18.67 -10.72 -7.63
C LEU A 306 -18.08 -11.84 -6.77
N PHE A 307 -18.59 -13.08 -6.88
CA PHE A 307 -18.05 -14.23 -6.16
C PHE A 307 -16.65 -14.60 -6.65
N ALA A 308 -16.41 -14.53 -7.97
CA ALA A 308 -15.08 -14.71 -8.56
C ALA A 308 -14.12 -13.59 -8.12
N LEU A 309 -14.57 -12.34 -8.07
CA LEU A 309 -13.78 -11.20 -7.56
C LEU A 309 -13.46 -11.35 -6.07
N PHE A 310 -14.41 -11.80 -5.26
CA PHE A 310 -14.20 -12.03 -3.82
C PHE A 310 -13.25 -13.20 -3.56
N ALA A 311 -13.38 -14.29 -4.32
CA ALA A 311 -12.46 -15.43 -4.26
C ALA A 311 -11.04 -15.03 -4.70
N LEU A 312 -10.92 -14.20 -5.74
CA LEU A 312 -9.64 -13.66 -6.20
C LEU A 312 -9.02 -12.73 -5.15
N PHE A 313 -9.82 -11.86 -4.51
CA PHE A 313 -9.36 -10.98 -3.43
C PHE A 313 -8.94 -11.76 -2.18
N ALA A 314 -9.65 -12.83 -1.82
CA ALA A 314 -9.30 -13.71 -0.70
C ALA A 314 -7.96 -14.44 -0.96
N LEU A 315 -7.75 -14.92 -2.19
CA LEU A 315 -6.49 -15.53 -2.61
C LEU A 315 -5.32 -14.52 -2.64
N LEU A 316 -5.57 -13.30 -3.11
CA LEU A 316 -4.57 -12.23 -3.14
C LEU A 316 -4.19 -11.70 -1.75
N ARG A 317 -5.13 -11.73 -0.79
CA ARG A 317 -4.86 -11.25 0.58
C ARG A 317 -4.14 -12.28 1.45
N GLY A 318 -4.24 -13.58 1.14
CA GLY A 318 -3.63 -14.68 1.91
C GLY A 318 -2.18 -15.04 1.56
N GLN A 319 -1.68 -14.70 0.36
CA GLN A 319 -0.33 -15.08 -0.09
C GLN A 319 0.51 -13.88 -0.55
N ARG A 320 0.96 -13.07 0.40
CA ARG A 320 1.74 -11.85 0.15
C ARG A 320 3.22 -12.05 -0.24
N GLY A 321 3.65 -13.24 -0.66
CA GLY A 321 5.07 -13.51 -0.91
C GLY A 321 5.44 -14.37 -2.12
N ARG A 322 4.49 -15.00 -2.82
CA ARG A 322 4.80 -15.91 -3.95
C ARG A 322 3.67 -15.97 -4.98
N LEU A 323 3.25 -14.80 -5.49
CA LEU A 323 2.45 -14.80 -6.73
C LEU A 323 3.35 -15.31 -7.86
N SER A 324 3.10 -16.55 -8.29
CA SER A 324 4.00 -17.26 -9.20
C SER A 324 4.12 -16.51 -10.53
N ALA A 325 5.31 -16.55 -11.13
CA ALA A 325 5.58 -15.97 -12.45
C ALA A 325 4.58 -16.43 -13.53
N ALA A 326 3.88 -17.54 -13.32
CA ALA A 326 2.81 -18.01 -14.21
C ALA A 326 1.57 -17.10 -14.18
N LEU A 327 1.20 -16.56 -13.01
CA LEU A 327 0.04 -15.67 -12.89
C LEU A 327 0.32 -14.30 -13.52
N GLN A 328 1.55 -13.78 -13.36
CA GLN A 328 1.99 -12.55 -14.04
C GLN A 328 1.95 -12.70 -15.57
N ARG A 329 2.33 -13.86 -16.11
CA ARG A 329 2.22 -14.13 -17.56
C ARG A 329 0.77 -14.15 -18.04
N LEU A 330 -0.16 -14.70 -17.26
CA LEU A 330 -1.58 -14.72 -17.59
C LEU A 330 -2.21 -13.32 -17.52
N LEU A 331 -1.89 -12.54 -16.48
CA LEU A 331 -2.34 -11.15 -16.34
C LEU A 331 -1.81 -10.26 -17.47
N ASN A 332 -0.54 -10.41 -17.86
CA ASN A 332 0.03 -9.65 -18.96
C ASN A 332 -0.63 -9.98 -20.31
N LYS A 333 -0.98 -11.24 -20.55
CA LYS A 333 -1.73 -11.63 -21.77
C LYS A 333 -3.17 -11.10 -21.76
N LEU A 334 -3.86 -11.16 -20.63
CA LEU A 334 -5.21 -10.58 -20.48
C LEU A 334 -5.20 -9.07 -20.70
N TRP A 335 -4.18 -8.37 -20.16
CA TRP A 335 -4.00 -6.93 -20.36
C TRP A 335 -3.76 -6.59 -21.84
N GLN A 336 -2.93 -7.37 -22.55
CA GLN A 336 -2.72 -7.21 -23.99
C GLN A 336 -4.01 -7.42 -24.80
N THR A 337 -4.84 -8.40 -24.46
CA THR A 337 -6.12 -8.63 -25.16
C THR A 337 -7.10 -7.48 -24.95
N VAL A 338 -7.16 -6.91 -23.74
CA VAL A 338 -7.98 -5.72 -23.45
C VAL A 338 -7.48 -4.51 -24.25
N GLN A 339 -6.16 -4.33 -24.34
CA GLN A 339 -5.55 -3.22 -25.08
C GLN A 339 -5.72 -3.35 -26.62
N MET A 340 -5.77 -4.57 -27.14
CA MET A 340 -6.11 -4.83 -28.55
C MET A 340 -7.60 -4.56 -28.80
N GLY A 341 -8.48 -4.96 -27.88
CA GLY A 341 -9.92 -4.75 -28.00
C GLY A 341 -10.32 -3.27 -28.01
N THR A 342 -9.71 -2.43 -27.17
CA THR A 342 -10.01 -0.99 -27.13
C THR A 342 -9.46 -0.20 -28.33
N LYS A 343 -8.49 -0.75 -29.08
CA LYS A 343 -7.99 -0.15 -30.32
C LYS A 343 -8.90 -0.37 -31.53
N VAL A 344 -9.81 -1.35 -31.49
CA VAL A 344 -10.70 -1.67 -32.62
C VAL A 344 -12.07 -0.98 -32.49
N THR A 345 -12.44 -0.48 -31.31
CA THR A 345 -13.73 0.21 -31.07
C THR A 345 -13.69 1.72 -31.38
N TYR A 346 -12.59 2.24 -31.93
CA TYR A 346 -12.48 3.62 -32.43
C TYR A 346 -12.06 3.63 -33.91
N MET A 347 -12.91 3.04 -34.74
CA MET A 347 -13.15 3.43 -36.14
C MET A 347 -14.64 3.34 -36.38
#